data_AF-A0A835YEY0-F1
#
_entry.id   AF-A0A835YEY0-F1
#
_cell.length_a   1.000
_cell.length_b   1.000
_cell.length_c   1.000
_cell.angle_alpha   90.00
_cell.angle_beta   90.00
_cell.angle_gamma   90.00
#
_symmetry.space_group_name_H-M   'P 1'
#
loop_
_entity.id
_entity.type
_entity.pdbx_description
1 polymer ?
#
loop_
_entity_poly.entity_id
_entity_poly.type
_entity_poly.pdbx_seq_one_letter_code
_entity_poly.pdbx_strand_id
1 'polypeptide(L)'
;MALRVAAQPKLRAGSAPAARSRNVAVASASSRAPVAVSLLSAAALLLAGAPNAARAADLALGEQVFNGNCAACHMGGRNSVIPDRTLDKAALEAYLEGGFSVEAITYQVENGKGAMPAWADRLSEEEIASVAEYVYKQASTAAWKY
;
A
#
# COMPACT_ATOMS: atom_id res chain seq x y z
N MET A 1 -48.50 -33.92 8.21
CA MET A 1 -47.17 -33.98 8.87
C MET A 1 -47.32 -33.45 10.29
N ALA A 2 -47.00 -34.14 11.39
CA ALA A 2 -46.14 -35.32 11.59
C ALA A 2 -44.66 -35.07 11.20
N LEU A 3 -43.63 -35.37 12.02
CA LEU A 3 -43.62 -36.21 13.23
C LEU A 3 -42.37 -36.02 14.12
N ARG A 4 -42.54 -35.73 15.44
CA ARG A 4 -41.57 -35.98 16.56
C ARG A 4 -40.17 -35.30 16.41
N VAL A 5 -39.17 -35.35 17.30
CA VAL A 5 -38.74 -36.19 18.46
C VAL A 5 -38.16 -35.23 19.55
N ALA A 6 -38.56 -35.27 20.83
CA ALA A 6 -37.90 -35.90 22.02
C ALA A 6 -36.40 -35.57 22.24
N ALA A 7 -35.83 -35.49 23.46
CA ALA A 7 -36.31 -35.88 24.80
C ALA A 7 -35.68 -35.03 25.96
N GLN A 8 -36.04 -35.33 27.22
CA GLN A 8 -35.49 -34.78 28.49
C GLN A 8 -34.45 -35.76 29.13
N PRO A 9 -34.01 -35.73 30.42
CA PRO A 9 -34.10 -34.77 31.57
C PRO A 9 -32.67 -34.33 32.03
N LYS A 10 -32.25 -33.95 33.27
CA LYS A 10 -32.60 -34.03 34.73
C LYS A 10 -32.20 -32.68 35.42
N LEU A 11 -32.73 -32.22 36.57
CA LEU A 11 -32.52 -32.61 37.99
C LEU A 11 -31.04 -32.80 38.43
N ARG A 12 -30.55 -32.32 39.58
CA ARG A 12 -31.10 -31.43 40.65
C ARG A 12 -29.94 -30.83 41.48
N ALA A 13 -30.20 -29.76 42.23
CA ALA A 13 -29.26 -29.25 43.24
C ALA A 13 -29.31 -30.07 44.57
N GLY A 14 -28.21 -30.09 45.31
CA GLY A 14 -28.06 -30.65 46.65
C GLY A 14 -26.96 -29.91 47.43
N SER A 15 -27.03 -29.85 48.76
CA SER A 15 -26.36 -28.78 49.53
C SER A 15 -25.89 -29.17 50.94
N ALA A 16 -24.77 -28.55 51.35
CA ALA A 16 -24.34 -28.32 52.74
C ALA A 16 -23.73 -29.55 53.51
N PRO A 17 -23.23 -29.42 54.76
CA PRO A 17 -21.83 -28.99 54.95
C PRO A 17 -21.02 -29.63 56.12
N ALA A 18 -19.77 -29.16 56.27
CA ALA A 18 -19.04 -28.89 57.54
C ALA A 18 -18.16 -29.97 58.25
N ALA A 19 -17.29 -29.42 59.13
CA ALA A 19 -16.40 -30.05 60.13
C ALA A 19 -15.10 -30.75 59.66
N ARG A 20 -14.01 -30.86 60.46
CA ARG A 20 -13.45 -30.03 61.58
C ARG A 20 -12.06 -30.56 62.01
N SER A 21 -11.07 -29.66 62.20
CA SER A 21 -9.74 -29.93 62.86
C SER A 21 -8.81 -30.92 62.11
N ARG A 22 -7.50 -31.07 62.41
CA ARG A 22 -6.64 -30.65 63.55
C ARG A 22 -5.17 -30.48 63.08
N ASN A 23 -4.33 -29.70 63.79
CA ASN A 23 -2.92 -29.45 63.43
C ASN A 23 -1.97 -30.58 63.89
N VAL A 24 -0.89 -30.86 63.14
CA VAL A 24 0.43 -31.33 63.64
C VAL A 24 1.55 -30.73 62.75
N ALA A 25 2.78 -30.65 63.28
CA ALA A 25 3.91 -29.87 62.77
C ALA A 25 4.88 -30.62 61.80
N VAL A 26 5.66 -29.84 61.06
CA VAL A 26 7.11 -29.95 60.75
C VAL A 26 7.73 -31.33 60.43
N ALA A 27 8.34 -31.44 59.25
CA ALA A 27 9.65 -32.10 59.04
C ALA A 27 10.29 -31.67 57.68
N SER A 28 11.62 -31.76 57.57
CA SER A 28 12.39 -31.37 56.38
C SER A 28 12.92 -32.57 55.58
N ALA A 29 12.74 -32.59 54.25
CA ALA A 29 13.59 -33.27 53.25
C ALA A 29 13.13 -32.80 51.85
N SER A 30 13.92 -32.14 51.01
CA SER A 30 15.17 -32.57 50.33
C SER A 30 14.94 -33.33 49.00
N SER A 31 15.14 -32.58 47.91
CA SER A 31 15.63 -33.01 46.58
C SER A 31 14.67 -33.55 45.49
N ARG A 32 14.95 -33.05 44.27
CA ARG A 32 14.70 -33.60 42.90
C ARG A 32 13.39 -33.24 42.16
N ALA A 33 13.52 -33.34 40.83
CA ALA A 33 12.57 -33.11 39.74
C ALA A 33 12.30 -31.62 39.36
N PRO A 34 12.01 -31.33 38.08
CA PRO A 34 12.34 -30.03 37.48
C PRO A 34 11.20 -29.01 37.51
N VAL A 35 11.57 -27.73 37.66
CA VAL A 35 10.63 -26.62 37.39
C VAL A 35 10.51 -26.46 35.89
N ALA A 36 9.39 -26.90 35.32
CA ALA A 36 9.02 -26.61 33.95
C ALA A 36 8.63 -25.12 33.81
N VAL A 37 9.63 -24.25 33.66
CA VAL A 37 9.40 -22.81 33.43
C VAL A 37 9.01 -22.60 31.98
N SER A 38 7.70 -22.48 31.78
CA SER A 38 6.99 -21.92 30.63
C SER A 38 7.86 -21.18 29.59
N LEU A 39 8.05 -21.81 28.42
CA LEU A 39 8.40 -21.10 27.20
C LEU A 39 7.20 -20.22 26.79
N LEU A 40 7.18 -18.99 27.30
CA LEU A 40 6.11 -18.04 27.02
C LEU A 40 6.23 -17.57 25.56
N SER A 41 5.23 -17.91 24.73
CA SER A 41 5.27 -17.72 23.28
C SER A 41 5.32 -16.24 22.87
N ALA A 42 6.53 -15.69 22.71
CA ALA A 42 6.77 -14.35 22.20
C ALA A 42 6.55 -14.24 20.68
N ALA A 43 5.38 -14.67 20.20
CA ALA A 43 4.91 -14.49 18.83
C ALA A 43 4.41 -13.04 18.62
N ALA A 44 5.30 -12.07 18.86
CA ALA A 44 4.99 -10.65 18.72
C ALA A 44 4.81 -10.31 17.24
N LEU A 45 3.69 -9.64 16.93
CA LEU A 45 3.25 -9.26 15.59
C LEU A 45 4.37 -8.59 14.77
N LEU A 46 4.87 -9.33 13.77
CA LEU A 46 5.46 -8.72 12.57
C LEU A 46 4.32 -8.17 11.71
N LEU A 47 3.79 -7.00 12.08
CA LEU A 47 3.22 -6.10 11.08
C LEU A 47 4.39 -5.56 10.25
N ALA A 48 4.88 -6.41 9.34
CA ALA A 48 5.62 -5.94 8.19
C ALA A 48 4.64 -5.07 7.40
N GLY A 49 4.73 -3.75 7.58
CA GLY A 49 4.22 -2.82 6.58
C GLY A 49 4.88 -3.23 5.27
N ALA A 50 4.07 -3.70 4.31
CA ALA A 50 4.59 -3.93 2.97
C ALA A 50 5.25 -2.62 2.53
N PRO A 51 6.47 -2.64 1.96
CA PRO A 51 6.94 -1.46 1.27
C PRO A 51 5.86 -1.08 0.25
N ASN A 52 5.54 0.21 0.11
CA ASN A 52 4.67 0.67 -0.96
C ASN A 52 5.33 0.19 -2.26
N ALA A 53 4.81 -0.91 -2.81
CA ALA A 53 5.35 -1.51 -4.02
C ALA A 53 4.98 -0.54 -5.13
N ALA A 54 5.93 0.34 -5.47
CA ALA A 54 5.81 1.31 -6.55
C ALA A 54 5.33 0.53 -7.77
N ARG A 55 4.06 0.73 -8.13
CA ARG A 55 3.40 -0.09 -9.13
C ARG A 55 4.10 0.21 -10.44
N ALA A 56 4.70 -0.82 -11.04
CA ALA A 56 5.54 -0.66 -12.21
C ALA A 56 4.71 0.04 -13.30
N ALA A 57 5.15 1.23 -13.69
CA ALA A 57 4.43 2.09 -14.61
C ALA A 57 4.10 1.35 -15.92
N ASP A 58 2.81 1.30 -16.27
CA ASP A 58 2.36 0.64 -17.49
C ASP A 58 2.46 1.64 -18.64
N LEU A 59 3.43 1.42 -19.52
CA LEU A 59 3.68 2.28 -20.69
C LEU A 59 2.48 2.34 -21.66
N ALA A 60 1.63 1.31 -21.71
CA ALA A 60 0.41 1.31 -22.53
C ALA A 60 -0.70 2.14 -21.88
N LEU A 61 -0.85 2.06 -20.55
CA LEU A 61 -1.70 2.98 -19.80
C LEU A 61 -1.20 4.43 -19.94
N GLY A 62 0.11 4.64 -19.83
CA GLY A 62 0.75 5.95 -20.01
C GLY A 62 0.50 6.55 -21.39
N GLU A 63 0.57 5.73 -22.46
CA GLU A 63 0.21 6.14 -23.82
C GLU A 63 -1.29 6.48 -23.95
N GLN A 64 -2.17 5.69 -23.34
CA GLN A 64 -3.61 5.96 -23.32
C GLN A 64 -3.94 7.27 -22.59
N VAL A 65 -3.37 7.48 -21.40
CA VAL A 65 -3.54 8.69 -20.59
C VAL A 65 -2.97 9.90 -21.33
N PHE A 66 -1.80 9.78 -21.95
CA PHE A 66 -1.19 10.86 -22.75
C PHE A 66 -2.09 11.28 -23.91
N ASN A 67 -2.60 10.32 -24.68
CA ASN A 67 -3.45 10.60 -25.84
C ASN A 67 -4.83 11.15 -25.44
N GLY A 68 -5.39 10.71 -24.31
CA GLY A 68 -6.67 11.22 -23.79
C GLY A 68 -6.60 12.61 -23.15
N ASN A 69 -5.48 12.97 -22.54
CA ASN A 69 -5.39 14.16 -21.65
C ASN A 69 -4.32 15.18 -22.06
N CYS A 70 -3.15 14.72 -22.50
CA CYS A 70 -1.97 15.56 -22.69
C CYS A 70 -1.80 16.03 -24.15
N ALA A 71 -2.17 15.18 -25.11
CA ALA A 71 -1.93 15.40 -26.55
C ALA A 71 -2.60 16.65 -27.12
N ALA A 72 -3.66 17.18 -26.48
CA ALA A 72 -4.29 18.46 -26.87
C ALA A 72 -3.31 19.65 -26.83
N CYS A 73 -2.32 19.62 -25.92
CA CYS A 73 -1.24 20.61 -25.86
C CYS A 73 0.10 20.05 -26.37
N HIS A 74 0.34 18.74 -26.18
CA HIS A 74 1.65 18.10 -26.35
C HIS A 74 1.72 17.09 -27.52
N MET A 75 0.89 17.26 -28.55
CA MET A 75 0.93 16.46 -29.78
C MET A 75 2.37 16.38 -30.34
N GLY A 76 2.84 15.18 -30.67
CA GLY A 76 4.22 14.94 -31.12
C GLY A 76 5.32 15.43 -30.16
N GLY A 77 5.03 15.47 -28.86
CA GLY A 77 5.93 16.01 -27.84
C GLY A 77 6.15 17.52 -27.96
N ARG A 78 5.35 18.26 -28.75
CA ARG A 78 5.45 19.72 -28.88
C ARG A 78 4.82 20.42 -27.66
N ASN A 79 4.59 21.73 -27.77
CA ASN A 79 3.77 22.49 -26.84
C ASN A 79 3.05 23.61 -27.60
N SER A 80 1.73 23.52 -27.75
CA SER A 80 0.94 24.51 -28.49
C SER A 80 0.70 25.82 -27.73
N VAL A 81 1.02 25.87 -26.43
CA VAL A 81 0.78 27.02 -25.55
C VAL A 81 2.07 27.83 -25.31
N ILE A 82 3.21 27.15 -25.14
CA ILE A 82 4.53 27.77 -24.98
C ILE A 82 5.54 26.98 -25.85
N PRO A 83 5.79 27.38 -27.11
CA PRO A 83 6.50 26.56 -28.11
C PRO A 83 7.85 25.98 -27.66
N ASP A 84 8.67 26.74 -26.94
CA ASP A 84 10.01 26.31 -26.51
C ASP A 84 9.98 25.25 -25.40
N ARG A 85 8.86 25.07 -24.71
CA ARG A 85 8.70 24.12 -23.59
C ARG A 85 8.13 22.79 -24.08
N THR A 86 8.83 22.17 -25.03
CA THR A 86 8.51 20.85 -25.58
C THR A 86 8.78 19.73 -24.56
N LEU A 87 8.37 18.50 -24.91
CA LEU A 87 8.70 17.28 -24.17
C LEU A 87 9.96 16.58 -24.74
N ASP A 88 10.78 17.28 -25.50
CA ASP A 88 12.10 16.77 -25.89
C ASP A 88 13.04 16.78 -24.68
N LYS A 89 13.93 15.80 -24.58
CA LYS A 89 14.85 15.67 -23.45
C LYS A 89 15.60 16.98 -23.12
N ALA A 90 16.16 17.65 -24.14
CA ALA A 90 16.89 18.91 -23.93
C ALA A 90 16.01 20.08 -23.43
N ALA A 91 14.73 20.12 -23.82
CA ALA A 91 13.79 21.12 -23.32
C ALA A 91 13.36 20.81 -21.88
N LEU A 92 13.19 19.53 -21.53
CA LEU A 92 12.93 19.10 -20.16
C LEU A 92 14.16 19.37 -19.26
N GLU A 93 15.38 19.06 -19.71
CA GLU A 93 16.63 19.37 -18.99
C GLU A 93 16.81 20.88 -18.74
N ALA A 94 16.34 21.75 -19.65
CA ALA A 94 16.46 23.21 -19.53
C ALA A 94 15.30 23.90 -18.80
N TYR A 95 14.09 23.34 -18.82
CA TYR A 95 12.86 24.05 -18.44
C TYR A 95 11.95 23.34 -17.42
N LEU A 96 12.15 22.03 -17.16
CA LEU A 96 11.45 21.30 -16.11
C LEU A 96 12.11 21.54 -14.75
N GLU A 97 11.30 21.70 -13.71
CA GLU A 97 11.80 21.96 -12.35
C GLU A 97 12.24 20.64 -11.71
N GLY A 98 13.49 20.57 -11.24
CA GLY A 98 14.16 19.30 -10.93
C GLY A 98 14.93 18.69 -12.12
N GLY A 99 14.77 19.24 -13.34
CA GLY A 99 15.42 18.73 -14.55
C GLY A 99 14.73 17.48 -15.11
N PHE A 100 15.45 16.70 -15.92
CA PHE A 100 14.89 15.53 -16.61
C PHE A 100 14.98 14.25 -15.77
N SER A 101 13.94 14.01 -14.97
CA SER A 101 13.70 12.74 -14.28
C SER A 101 12.20 12.39 -14.26
N VAL A 102 11.85 11.14 -13.93
CA VAL A 102 10.45 10.71 -13.83
C VAL A 102 9.74 11.46 -12.69
N GLU A 103 10.41 11.64 -11.55
CA GLU A 103 9.89 12.34 -10.38
C GLU A 103 9.57 13.81 -10.67
N ALA A 104 10.42 14.49 -11.44
CA ALA A 104 10.19 15.86 -11.88
C ALA A 104 8.98 15.98 -12.83
N ILE A 105 8.80 14.99 -13.72
CA ILE A 105 7.64 14.95 -14.63
C ILE A 105 6.36 14.67 -13.83
N THR A 106 6.37 13.65 -12.95
CA THR A 106 5.28 13.32 -12.01
C THR A 106 4.85 14.55 -11.22
N TYR A 107 5.78 15.24 -10.56
CA TYR A 107 5.49 16.42 -9.76
C TYR A 107 4.81 17.54 -10.56
N GLN A 108 5.25 17.80 -11.80
CA GLN A 108 4.61 18.81 -12.65
C GLN A 108 3.26 18.35 -13.25
N VAL A 109 3.03 17.05 -13.41
CA VAL A 109 1.71 16.50 -13.78
C VAL A 109 0.73 16.62 -12.60
N GLU A 110 1.13 16.23 -11.40
CA GLU A 110 0.32 16.35 -10.18
C GLU A 110 -0.11 17.80 -9.94
N ASN A 111 0.86 18.73 -9.88
CA ASN A 111 0.68 20.09 -9.39
C ASN A 111 0.41 21.13 -10.50
N GLY A 112 0.64 20.79 -11.77
CA GLY A 112 0.57 21.71 -12.90
C GLY A 112 1.69 22.76 -12.91
N LYS A 113 1.68 23.64 -13.92
CA LYS A 113 2.58 24.81 -13.99
C LYS A 113 2.04 25.90 -14.92
N GLY A 114 1.58 27.01 -14.34
CA GLY A 114 1.08 28.16 -15.09
C GLY A 114 -0.16 27.81 -15.91
N ALA A 115 0.00 27.67 -17.23
CA ALA A 115 -1.07 27.27 -18.15
C ALA A 115 -1.27 25.73 -18.23
N MET A 116 -0.30 24.93 -17.78
CA MET A 116 -0.46 23.48 -17.63
C MET A 116 -1.29 23.22 -16.36
N PRO A 117 -2.47 22.56 -16.45
CA PRO A 117 -3.31 22.29 -15.29
C PRO A 117 -2.70 21.20 -14.38
N ALA A 118 -3.10 21.22 -13.12
CA ALA A 118 -2.89 20.13 -12.16
C ALA A 118 -3.79 18.93 -12.49
N TRP A 119 -3.26 17.71 -12.31
CA TRP A 119 -3.97 16.45 -12.59
C TRP A 119 -4.22 15.56 -11.37
N ALA A 120 -3.71 15.89 -10.19
CA ALA A 120 -3.89 15.09 -8.98
C ALA A 120 -5.38 14.84 -8.60
N ASP A 121 -6.27 15.81 -8.87
CA ASP A 121 -7.72 15.66 -8.65
C ASP A 121 -8.48 14.99 -9.83
N ARG A 122 -7.76 14.48 -10.84
CA ARG A 122 -8.33 14.08 -12.15
C ARG A 122 -7.86 12.71 -12.66
N LEU A 123 -6.64 12.32 -12.31
CA LEU A 123 -6.02 11.05 -12.67
C LEU A 123 -5.61 10.31 -11.38
N SER A 124 -5.65 8.99 -11.40
CA SER A 124 -5.12 8.19 -10.29
C SER A 124 -3.59 8.23 -10.23
N GLU A 125 -3.01 7.92 -9.07
CA GLU A 125 -1.55 7.79 -8.87
C GLU A 125 -0.91 6.83 -9.89
N GLU A 126 -1.60 5.74 -10.25
CA GLU A 126 -1.13 4.75 -11.24
C GLU A 126 -1.15 5.31 -12.68
N GLU A 127 -2.14 6.14 -13.04
CA GLU A 127 -2.19 6.86 -14.33
C GLU A 127 -1.13 7.96 -14.42
N ILE A 128 -0.92 8.72 -13.33
CA ILE A 128 0.09 9.79 -13.24
C ILE A 128 1.50 9.21 -13.37
N ALA A 129 1.83 8.16 -12.61
CA ALA A 129 3.12 7.47 -12.72
C ALA A 129 3.33 6.86 -14.12
N SER A 130 2.27 6.28 -14.70
CA SER A 130 2.33 5.68 -16.04
C SER A 130 2.55 6.71 -17.15
N VAL A 131 1.89 7.87 -17.11
CA VAL A 131 2.11 8.93 -18.11
C VAL A 131 3.46 9.63 -17.93
N ALA A 132 3.95 9.77 -16.68
CA ALA A 132 5.28 10.32 -16.42
C ALA A 132 6.40 9.43 -16.98
N GLU A 133 6.35 8.11 -16.74
CA GLU A 133 7.29 7.14 -17.33
C GLU A 133 7.18 7.09 -18.86
N TYR A 134 5.96 7.16 -19.42
CA TYR A 134 5.77 7.24 -20.87
C TYR A 134 6.45 8.48 -21.47
N VAL A 135 6.23 9.68 -20.91
CA VAL A 135 6.88 10.91 -21.35
C VAL A 135 8.40 10.82 -21.20
N TYR A 136 8.90 10.33 -20.06
CA TYR A 136 10.33 10.15 -19.80
C TYR A 136 10.97 9.20 -20.82
N LYS A 137 10.31 8.08 -21.15
CA LYS A 137 10.80 7.11 -22.14
C LYS A 137 10.77 7.66 -23.56
N GLN A 138 9.70 8.35 -23.96
CA GLN A 138 9.59 8.98 -25.30
C GLN A 138 10.70 10.02 -25.50
N ALA A 139 10.91 10.88 -24.49
CA ALA A 139 11.99 11.88 -24.48
C ALA A 139 13.39 11.23 -24.48
N SER A 140 13.62 10.21 -23.63
CA SER A 140 14.91 9.50 -23.52
C SER A 140 15.31 8.78 -24.80
N THR A 141 14.34 8.33 -25.61
CA THR A 141 14.57 7.59 -26.85
C THR A 141 14.36 8.43 -28.12
N ALA A 142 14.08 9.73 -27.98
CA ALA A 142 13.73 10.65 -29.07
C ALA A 142 12.62 10.10 -30.00
N ALA A 143 11.67 9.36 -29.44
CA ALA A 143 10.69 8.56 -30.19
C ALA A 143 9.36 9.30 -30.49
N TRP A 144 9.27 10.60 -30.14
CA TRP A 144 8.17 11.47 -30.52
C TRP A 144 7.98 11.51 -32.04
N LYS A 145 6.75 11.24 -32.50
CA LYS A 145 6.33 11.31 -33.90
C LYS A 145 5.44 12.53 -34.10
N TYR A 146 5.67 13.24 -35.19
CA TYR A 146 5.03 14.51 -35.57
C TYR A 146 3.89 14.26 -36.55
#